data_AF-A0A660QSN8-F1
#
_entry.id   AF-A0A660QSN8-F1
#
_cell.length_a   1.000
_cell.length_b   1.000
_cell.length_c   1.000
_cell.angle_alpha   90.00
_cell.angle_beta   90.00
_cell.angle_gamma   90.00
#
_symmetry.space_group_name_H-M   'P 1'
#
loop_
_entity.id
_entity.type
_entity.pdbx_description
1 polymer ?
#
loop_
_entity_poly.entity_id
_entity_poly.type
_entity_poly.pdbx_seq_one_letter_code
_entity_poly.pdbx_strand_id
1 'polypeptide(L)'
;SEIDENSYVAKFKIENWPDNVDHTYRLAYTEHFEDGSTKTNYREGLIRKDPVDKTLVVGGFTCQFDYGFPYTPLVNNVAEINPDLLYFSGDQIYEANGGYGIIRYPADRAILNYLGKWYMFGWAFGDLMKDKPTITIPDDHEVFQGNLWGAGGKTISLEDWEKNADASVGFVQPLEMVDVVMQTNCSQLPDPVDPTPMDNSIAVYYTDLLYGNVSFAIVGDWVFKSGVENVSWWDGRRDHIKFPVEAVKLDKPGLKLLGERQLEFLDTWAEDWVNAEFKCLLSQTIFANASTHHGGNKMFLYGDMDSGGWPKSGRDRAVKVMRKASAFHICGDQHLPSFAQYGLDNYRQAGWVFCTPAIAVGYQRSFLPEELNIPIQNKPDHQLDNTGEFTDVFGNPHYVYALGNPEEKTKYANRYRQAVSRSSGFGISTFDPVTGDIRNEAYRFDADLSQPLEQNMFPGWPVTINKLDNLGEDAKIQLPTIRVKGDKHPVVKLYDDKNELVYAVRTNGGDYSPKVRKPGKYKIVVGYPENEIWKEFEVTPESKEIIEL
;
A
#
# COMPACT_ATOMS: atom_id res chain seq x y z
N SER A 1 -19.08 -23.83 -5.26
CA SER A 1 -17.63 -23.95 -5.41
C SER A 1 -17.18 -25.24 -4.78
N GLU A 2 -16.17 -25.88 -5.34
CA GLU A 2 -15.36 -26.85 -4.61
C GLU A 2 -14.56 -26.11 -3.52
N ILE A 3 -14.23 -26.80 -2.43
CA ILE A 3 -13.37 -26.29 -1.37
C ILE A 3 -11.97 -26.84 -1.67
N ASP A 4 -10.99 -25.95 -1.78
CA ASP A 4 -9.59 -26.36 -1.96
C ASP A 4 -9.11 -27.16 -0.74
N GLU A 5 -8.48 -28.32 -0.97
CA GLU A 5 -8.12 -29.27 0.09
C GLU A 5 -7.01 -28.75 1.02
N ASN A 6 -6.15 -27.86 0.53
CA ASN A 6 -5.02 -27.33 1.30
C ASN A 6 -5.40 -26.01 1.99
N SER A 7 -6.04 -25.08 1.28
CA SER A 7 -6.35 -23.76 1.80
C SER A 7 -7.69 -23.70 2.53
N TYR A 8 -8.58 -24.67 2.30
CA TYR A 8 -9.97 -24.67 2.78
C TYR A 8 -10.77 -23.44 2.29
N VAL A 9 -10.38 -22.87 1.16
CA VAL A 9 -11.05 -21.72 0.53
C VAL A 9 -12.07 -22.22 -0.50
N ALA A 10 -13.22 -21.55 -0.54
CA ALA A 10 -14.23 -21.69 -1.59
C ALA A 10 -14.45 -20.33 -2.27
N LYS A 11 -14.31 -20.27 -3.59
CA LYS A 11 -14.38 -19.03 -4.39
C LYS A 11 -15.68 -18.96 -5.16
N PHE A 12 -16.29 -17.78 -5.17
CA PHE A 12 -17.50 -17.51 -5.94
C PHE A 12 -17.23 -16.30 -6.83
N LYS A 13 -17.33 -16.48 -8.15
CA LYS A 13 -17.25 -15.39 -9.12
C LYS A 13 -18.63 -15.21 -9.74
N ILE A 14 -19.18 -14.02 -9.62
CA ILE A 14 -20.47 -13.64 -10.19
C ILE A 14 -20.21 -12.50 -11.17
N GLU A 15 -20.41 -12.77 -12.45
CA GLU A 15 -20.19 -11.78 -13.50
C GLU A 15 -21.50 -11.05 -13.83
N ASN A 16 -21.39 -9.80 -14.30
CA ASN A 16 -22.52 -8.99 -14.78
C ASN A 16 -23.65 -8.82 -13.75
N TRP A 17 -23.31 -8.79 -12.46
CA TRP A 17 -24.26 -8.48 -11.40
C TRP A 17 -24.55 -6.96 -11.36
N PRO A 18 -25.77 -6.52 -11.04
CA PRO A 18 -26.07 -5.09 -10.91
C PRO A 18 -25.40 -4.49 -9.67
N ASP A 19 -24.38 -3.67 -9.84
CA ASP A 19 -23.62 -3.03 -8.75
C ASP A 19 -24.29 -1.78 -8.16
N ASN A 20 -25.40 -1.32 -8.74
CA ASN A 20 -26.11 -0.11 -8.32
C ASN A 20 -27.10 -0.31 -7.16
N VAL A 21 -27.21 -1.52 -6.62
CA VAL A 21 -28.08 -1.87 -5.49
C VAL A 21 -27.36 -2.83 -4.54
N ASP A 22 -27.77 -2.83 -3.27
CA ASP A 22 -27.25 -3.78 -2.28
C ASP A 22 -27.81 -5.20 -2.54
N HIS A 23 -26.94 -6.21 -2.44
CA HIS A 23 -27.34 -7.62 -2.58
C HIS A 23 -27.06 -8.41 -1.30
N THR A 24 -28.12 -8.96 -0.71
CA THR A 24 -27.95 -9.91 0.40
C THR A 24 -27.45 -11.24 -0.13
N TYR A 25 -26.50 -11.86 0.57
CA TYR A 25 -26.02 -13.21 0.26
C TYR A 25 -26.05 -14.09 1.50
N ARG A 26 -26.07 -15.41 1.25
CA ARG A 26 -25.95 -16.43 2.29
C ARG A 26 -25.06 -17.57 1.81
N LEU A 27 -24.04 -17.88 2.58
CA LEU A 27 -23.20 -19.06 2.42
C LEU A 27 -23.81 -20.20 3.23
N ALA A 28 -23.81 -21.40 2.67
CA ALA A 28 -24.24 -22.63 3.35
C ALA A 28 -23.09 -23.62 3.35
N TYR A 29 -22.72 -24.11 4.53
CA TYR A 29 -21.69 -25.14 4.70
C TYR A 29 -22.31 -26.35 5.39
N THR A 30 -22.28 -27.51 4.73
CA THR A 30 -22.84 -28.76 5.24
C THR A 30 -21.72 -29.66 5.73
N GLU A 31 -21.64 -29.81 7.04
CA GLU A 31 -20.75 -30.73 7.73
C GLU A 31 -21.33 -32.15 7.64
N HIS A 32 -20.49 -33.12 7.30
CA HIS A 32 -20.80 -34.55 7.34
C HIS A 32 -20.03 -35.20 8.49
N PHE A 33 -20.74 -35.80 9.44
CA PHE A 33 -20.13 -36.43 10.61
C PHE A 33 -19.88 -37.93 10.39
N GLU A 34 -19.00 -38.53 11.21
CA GLU A 34 -18.64 -39.95 11.12
C GLU A 34 -19.83 -40.90 11.35
N ASP A 35 -20.85 -40.46 12.09
CA ASP A 35 -22.09 -41.22 12.33
C ASP A 35 -23.08 -41.17 11.14
N GLY A 36 -22.69 -40.50 10.04
CA GLY A 36 -23.49 -40.31 8.85
C GLY A 36 -24.52 -39.17 8.95
N SER A 37 -24.60 -38.48 10.09
CA SER A 37 -25.45 -37.29 10.21
C SER A 37 -24.82 -36.09 9.50
N THR A 38 -25.65 -35.09 9.19
CA THR A 38 -25.21 -33.85 8.54
C THR A 38 -25.74 -32.63 9.27
N LYS A 39 -24.95 -31.55 9.33
CA LYS A 39 -25.39 -30.25 9.85
C LYS A 39 -25.03 -29.14 8.87
N THR A 40 -26.03 -28.37 8.46
CA THR A 40 -25.81 -27.17 7.63
C THR A 40 -25.76 -25.93 8.52
N ASN A 41 -24.66 -25.19 8.42
CA ASN A 41 -24.50 -23.87 9.03
C ASN A 41 -24.62 -22.79 7.94
N TYR A 42 -25.10 -21.62 8.32
CA TYR A 42 -25.30 -20.50 7.41
C TYR A 42 -24.51 -19.28 7.89
N ARG A 43 -23.95 -18.52 6.94
CA ARG A 43 -23.38 -17.20 7.18
C ARG A 43 -23.98 -16.21 6.19
N GLU A 44 -24.55 -15.13 6.69
CA GLU A 44 -25.19 -14.10 5.88
C GLU A 44 -24.31 -12.85 5.81
N GLY A 45 -24.44 -12.11 4.72
CA GLY A 45 -23.76 -10.85 4.51
C GLY A 45 -24.41 -10.02 3.40
N LEU A 46 -23.73 -8.94 3.03
CA LEU A 46 -24.20 -7.97 2.05
C LEU A 46 -23.08 -7.69 1.04
N ILE A 47 -23.38 -7.68 -0.23
CA ILE A 47 -22.52 -7.05 -1.23
C ILE A 47 -23.09 -5.64 -1.40
N ARG A 48 -22.38 -4.63 -0.90
CA ARG A 48 -22.81 -3.22 -0.99
C ARG A 48 -22.81 -2.77 -2.43
N LYS A 49 -23.74 -1.88 -2.76
CA LYS A 49 -23.71 -1.13 -4.02
C LYS A 49 -22.42 -0.32 -4.13
N ASP A 50 -21.95 -0.14 -5.36
CA ASP A 50 -20.81 0.72 -5.67
C ASP A 50 -21.13 2.18 -5.26
N PRO A 51 -20.35 2.82 -4.37
CA PRO A 51 -20.64 4.15 -3.84
C PRO A 51 -20.24 5.30 -4.78
N VAL A 52 -20.55 5.21 -6.07
CA VAL A 52 -20.17 6.23 -7.09
C VAL A 52 -20.84 7.59 -6.88
N ASP A 53 -21.94 7.63 -6.14
CA ASP A 53 -22.77 8.80 -5.86
C ASP A 53 -22.42 9.51 -4.53
N LYS A 54 -21.30 9.15 -3.89
CA LYS A 54 -20.81 9.79 -2.66
C LYS A 54 -19.28 9.79 -2.56
N THR A 55 -18.78 10.42 -1.50
CA THR A 55 -17.38 10.30 -1.05
C THR A 55 -17.07 8.85 -0.68
N LEU A 56 -15.96 8.31 -1.19
CA LEU A 56 -15.50 6.97 -0.84
C LEU A 56 -14.65 7.02 0.43
N VAL A 57 -14.97 6.18 1.42
CA VAL A 57 -14.18 6.03 2.65
C VAL A 57 -13.46 4.68 2.66
N VAL A 58 -12.13 4.71 2.74
CA VAL A 58 -11.27 3.51 2.76
C VAL A 58 -10.65 3.36 4.15
N GLY A 59 -10.82 2.18 4.77
CA GLY A 59 -10.10 1.80 5.97
C GLY A 59 -8.80 1.08 5.62
N GLY A 60 -7.67 1.60 6.09
CA GLY A 60 -6.33 1.04 5.86
C GLY A 60 -5.76 0.38 7.12
N PHE A 61 -5.28 -0.85 6.94
CA PHE A 61 -4.85 -1.75 8.01
C PHE A 61 -3.58 -2.49 7.61
N THR A 62 -2.68 -2.69 8.57
CA THR A 62 -1.43 -3.44 8.39
C THR A 62 -1.02 -4.04 9.73
N CYS A 63 -0.21 -5.09 9.74
CA CYS A 63 0.60 -5.48 10.89
C CYS A 63 -0.18 -5.68 12.20
N GLN A 64 -0.81 -6.84 12.33
CA GLN A 64 -1.67 -7.19 13.48
C GLN A 64 -1.04 -8.23 14.42
N PHE A 65 -0.05 -7.80 15.20
CA PHE A 65 0.61 -8.68 16.17
C PHE A 65 -0.34 -9.14 17.28
N ASP A 66 -0.27 -10.43 17.65
CA ASP A 66 -1.29 -11.13 18.46
C ASP A 66 -1.58 -10.54 19.85
N TYR A 67 -0.65 -9.82 20.48
CA TYR A 67 -0.85 -9.32 21.85
C TYR A 67 -2.09 -8.42 21.95
N GLY A 68 -2.49 -7.76 20.85
CA GLY A 68 -3.65 -6.89 20.78
C GLY A 68 -4.97 -7.64 20.55
N PHE A 69 -4.94 -8.92 20.17
CA PHE A 69 -6.10 -9.69 19.73
C PHE A 69 -7.22 -9.73 20.80
N PRO A 70 -8.51 -9.53 20.46
CA PRO A 70 -9.07 -9.40 19.10
C PRO A 70 -9.22 -7.94 18.65
N TYR A 71 -8.32 -7.05 19.10
CA TYR A 71 -8.24 -5.66 18.66
C TYR A 71 -9.52 -4.85 18.89
N THR A 72 -10.31 -5.22 19.91
CA THR A 72 -11.71 -4.76 20.07
C THR A 72 -11.92 -3.24 20.01
N PRO A 73 -11.11 -2.38 20.67
CA PRO A 73 -11.31 -0.93 20.58
C PRO A 73 -11.26 -0.44 19.13
N LEU A 74 -10.25 -0.87 18.38
CA LEU A 74 -10.07 -0.56 16.97
C LEU A 74 -11.21 -1.13 16.11
N VAL A 75 -11.56 -2.40 16.26
CA VAL A 75 -12.63 -3.06 15.47
C VAL A 75 -13.98 -2.34 15.67
N ASN A 76 -14.29 -1.93 16.90
CA ASN A 76 -15.50 -1.18 17.20
C ASN A 76 -15.50 0.20 16.55
N ASN A 77 -14.37 0.93 16.61
CA ASN A 77 -14.25 2.24 15.96
C ASN A 77 -14.41 2.13 14.43
N VAL A 78 -13.82 1.11 13.82
CA VAL A 78 -13.98 0.87 12.37
C VAL A 78 -15.43 0.52 12.03
N ALA A 79 -16.12 -0.24 12.88
CA ALA A 79 -17.54 -0.53 12.70
C ALA A 79 -18.40 0.75 12.76
N GLU A 80 -18.07 1.67 13.67
CA GLU A 80 -18.77 2.96 13.84
C GLU A 80 -18.48 3.93 12.68
N ILE A 81 -17.22 4.05 12.26
CA ILE A 81 -16.82 4.85 11.08
C ILE A 81 -17.48 4.30 9.81
N ASN A 82 -17.65 2.98 9.73
CA ASN A 82 -18.31 2.27 8.65
C ASN A 82 -17.73 2.60 7.26
N PRO A 83 -16.43 2.32 7.02
CA PRO A 83 -15.82 2.54 5.71
C PRO A 83 -16.51 1.72 4.62
N ASP A 84 -16.35 2.16 3.38
CA ASP A 84 -16.92 1.53 2.18
C ASP A 84 -16.04 0.42 1.63
N LEU A 85 -14.72 0.51 1.84
CA LEU A 85 -13.69 -0.43 1.40
C LEU A 85 -12.71 -0.67 2.56
N LEU A 86 -12.28 -1.91 2.74
CA LEU A 86 -11.20 -2.26 3.66
C LEU A 86 -9.95 -2.65 2.87
N TYR A 87 -8.77 -2.20 3.30
CA TYR A 87 -7.49 -2.59 2.74
C TYR A 87 -6.55 -3.10 3.83
N PHE A 88 -6.17 -4.37 3.74
CA PHE A 88 -5.16 -5.01 4.57
C PHE A 88 -3.89 -5.20 3.74
N SER A 89 -2.85 -4.41 4.02
CA SER A 89 -1.65 -4.32 3.19
C SER A 89 -0.63 -5.43 3.41
N GLY A 90 -0.81 -6.30 4.40
CA GLY A 90 0.20 -7.28 4.80
C GLY A 90 0.17 -7.57 6.29
N ASP A 91 0.90 -8.59 6.72
CA ASP A 91 1.08 -8.98 8.12
C ASP A 91 -0.25 -9.19 8.86
N GLN A 92 -1.18 -9.88 8.19
CA GLN A 92 -2.38 -10.41 8.84
C GLN A 92 -2.01 -11.44 9.92
N ILE A 93 -0.84 -12.06 9.81
CA ILE A 93 -0.29 -12.92 10.85
C ILE A 93 1.20 -12.62 11.09
N TYR A 94 1.74 -13.17 12.16
CA TYR A 94 3.18 -13.25 12.40
C TYR A 94 3.62 -14.71 12.54
N GLU A 95 4.93 -14.95 12.45
CA GLU A 95 5.54 -16.27 12.64
C GLU A 95 5.08 -16.94 13.92
N ALA A 96 5.08 -16.18 15.00
CA ALA A 96 4.48 -16.55 16.27
C ALA A 96 3.19 -15.76 16.42
N ASN A 97 2.07 -16.47 16.59
CA ASN A 97 0.76 -15.84 16.65
C ASN A 97 -0.18 -16.73 17.48
N GLY A 98 -0.89 -16.15 18.44
CA GLY A 98 -1.83 -16.88 19.30
C GLY A 98 -1.18 -17.91 20.22
N GLY A 99 0.10 -17.75 20.55
CA GLY A 99 0.89 -18.72 21.32
C GLY A 99 1.40 -19.93 20.52
N TYR A 100 1.10 -20.01 19.22
CA TYR A 100 1.68 -21.01 18.32
C TYR A 100 3.06 -20.57 17.83
N GLY A 101 4.01 -21.49 17.80
CA GLY A 101 5.31 -21.31 17.14
C GLY A 101 5.23 -21.53 15.63
N ILE A 102 6.40 -21.72 15.01
CA ILE A 102 6.56 -21.96 13.57
C ILE A 102 6.69 -23.45 13.30
N ILE A 103 5.99 -23.93 12.28
CA ILE A 103 6.30 -25.22 11.62
C ILE A 103 6.60 -24.91 10.16
N ARG A 104 7.82 -25.20 9.70
CA ARG A 104 8.23 -24.98 8.29
C ARG A 104 7.99 -26.19 7.40
N TYR A 105 8.20 -27.40 7.92
CA TYR A 105 8.05 -28.66 7.18
C TYR A 105 7.52 -29.78 8.10
N PRO A 106 6.86 -30.82 7.55
CA PRO A 106 6.42 -30.97 6.15
C PRO A 106 5.27 -30.01 5.77
N ALA A 107 4.94 -29.95 4.47
CA ALA A 107 3.98 -28.99 3.90
C ALA A 107 2.60 -29.01 4.57
N ASP A 108 2.02 -30.19 4.78
CA ASP A 108 0.72 -30.37 5.47
C ASP A 108 0.71 -29.75 6.87
N ARG A 109 1.80 -29.90 7.61
CA ARG A 109 1.95 -29.33 8.97
C ARG A 109 2.23 -27.84 8.96
N ALA A 110 2.98 -27.35 7.98
CA ALA A 110 3.22 -25.93 7.78
C ALA A 110 1.92 -25.20 7.42
N ILE A 111 1.14 -25.76 6.49
CA ILE A 111 -0.19 -25.28 6.10
C ILE A 111 -1.11 -25.23 7.32
N LEU A 112 -1.21 -26.32 8.10
CA LEU A 112 -2.07 -26.34 9.30
C LEU A 112 -1.63 -25.30 10.35
N ASN A 113 -0.32 -25.09 10.53
CA ASN A 113 0.22 -24.07 11.42
C ASN A 113 -0.12 -22.64 10.93
N TYR A 114 -0.09 -22.40 9.63
CA TYR A 114 -0.50 -21.15 9.01
C TYR A 114 -2.01 -20.90 9.15
N LEU A 115 -2.85 -21.85 8.75
CA LEU A 115 -4.30 -21.70 8.76
C LEU A 115 -4.85 -21.39 10.15
N GLY A 116 -4.33 -22.05 11.20
CA GLY A 116 -4.73 -21.76 12.58
C GLY A 116 -4.49 -20.30 12.99
N LYS A 117 -3.42 -19.67 12.47
CA LYS A 117 -3.10 -18.26 12.70
C LYS A 117 -3.96 -17.35 11.82
N TRP A 118 -4.15 -17.71 10.56
CA TRP A 118 -4.95 -16.94 9.61
C TRP A 118 -6.44 -16.92 9.99
N TYR A 119 -6.98 -17.97 10.62
CA TYR A 119 -8.36 -17.95 11.14
C TYR A 119 -8.57 -16.91 12.25
N MET A 120 -7.53 -16.54 13.01
CA MET A 120 -7.64 -15.46 13.99
C MET A 120 -7.93 -14.11 13.30
N PHE A 121 -7.33 -13.86 12.13
CA PHE A 121 -7.66 -12.68 11.32
C PHE A 121 -9.14 -12.67 10.93
N GLY A 122 -9.63 -13.79 10.40
CA GLY A 122 -11.06 -13.96 10.09
C GLY A 122 -11.98 -13.80 11.31
N TRP A 123 -11.56 -14.21 12.51
CA TRP A 123 -12.34 -14.02 13.74
C TRP A 123 -12.39 -12.57 14.20
N ALA A 124 -11.30 -11.81 14.05
CA ALA A 124 -11.26 -10.42 14.49
C ALA A 124 -12.05 -9.49 13.55
N PHE A 125 -11.95 -9.71 12.23
CA PHE A 125 -12.47 -8.76 11.23
C PHE A 125 -13.61 -9.31 10.37
N GLY A 126 -13.96 -10.60 10.49
CA GLY A 126 -14.96 -11.24 9.63
C GLY A 126 -16.35 -10.61 9.67
N ASP A 127 -16.71 -9.95 10.78
CA ASP A 127 -17.97 -9.19 10.88
C ASP A 127 -17.91 -7.85 10.13
N LEU A 128 -16.73 -7.24 10.00
CA LEU A 128 -16.52 -6.05 9.18
C LEU A 128 -16.47 -6.40 7.69
N MET A 129 -15.86 -7.54 7.34
CA MET A 129 -15.65 -7.97 5.94
C MET A 129 -16.91 -8.54 5.28
N LYS A 130 -17.89 -9.02 6.05
CA LYS A 130 -19.08 -9.66 5.47
C LYS A 130 -19.95 -8.72 4.65
N ASP A 131 -19.80 -7.41 4.85
CA ASP A 131 -20.56 -6.38 4.17
C ASP A 131 -19.73 -5.28 3.51
N LYS A 132 -18.39 -5.37 3.53
CA LYS A 132 -17.50 -4.38 2.91
C LYS A 132 -16.55 -5.08 1.95
N PRO A 133 -16.47 -4.67 0.68
CA PRO A 133 -15.38 -5.10 -0.19
C PRO A 133 -14.05 -4.95 0.54
N THR A 134 -13.24 -6.01 0.51
CA THR A 134 -12.01 -6.11 1.29
C THR A 134 -10.88 -6.53 0.36
N ILE A 135 -9.89 -5.66 0.25
CA ILE A 135 -8.61 -5.94 -0.40
C ILE A 135 -7.69 -6.48 0.68
N THR A 136 -7.05 -7.61 0.40
CA THR A 136 -6.02 -8.20 1.24
C THR A 136 -4.89 -8.60 0.31
N ILE A 137 -3.66 -8.37 0.75
CA ILE A 137 -2.44 -8.84 0.10
C ILE A 137 -1.50 -9.36 1.19
N PRO A 138 -0.69 -10.40 0.90
CA PRO A 138 0.31 -10.89 1.84
C PRO A 138 1.56 -10.01 1.83
N ASP A 139 2.27 -10.03 2.94
CA ASP A 139 3.65 -9.58 3.08
C ASP A 139 4.55 -10.76 3.50
N ASP A 140 5.74 -10.46 3.99
CA ASP A 140 6.76 -11.42 4.41
C ASP A 140 6.30 -12.35 5.55
N HIS A 141 5.61 -11.82 6.56
CA HIS A 141 5.22 -12.57 7.75
C HIS A 141 4.16 -13.65 7.45
N GLU A 142 3.37 -13.51 6.38
CA GLU A 142 2.44 -14.55 5.92
C GLU A 142 3.15 -15.84 5.52
N VAL A 143 4.39 -15.78 5.03
CA VAL A 143 5.22 -16.96 4.70
C VAL A 143 6.21 -17.31 5.83
N PHE A 144 6.03 -16.74 7.02
CA PHE A 144 6.91 -16.89 8.18
C PHE A 144 8.38 -16.52 7.90
N GLN A 145 8.58 -15.41 7.19
CA GLN A 145 9.88 -14.75 7.06
C GLN A 145 9.72 -13.33 7.58
N GLY A 146 10.62 -12.87 8.44
CA GLY A 146 10.51 -11.52 9.01
C GLY A 146 11.00 -10.41 8.07
N ASN A 147 11.53 -10.81 6.90
CA ASN A 147 11.88 -10.02 5.72
C ASN A 147 11.89 -10.96 4.51
N LEU A 148 11.42 -10.48 3.35
CA LEU A 148 11.32 -11.32 2.16
C LEU A 148 11.85 -10.65 0.90
N TRP A 149 12.76 -11.35 0.24
CA TRP A 149 13.29 -11.01 -1.07
C TRP A 149 12.84 -12.05 -2.08
N GLY A 150 11.64 -11.90 -2.63
CA GLY A 150 11.02 -12.94 -3.46
C GLY A 150 11.76 -13.17 -4.79
N ALA A 151 12.45 -12.14 -5.30
CA ALA A 151 13.27 -12.17 -6.51
C ALA A 151 12.63 -12.90 -7.70
N GLY A 152 11.30 -12.76 -7.87
CA GLY A 152 10.54 -13.36 -8.96
C GLY A 152 10.23 -14.84 -8.77
N GLY A 153 10.06 -15.30 -7.53
CA GLY A 153 9.67 -16.68 -7.22
C GLY A 153 10.82 -17.62 -6.85
N LYS A 154 12.00 -17.09 -6.51
CA LYS A 154 13.14 -17.93 -6.12
C LYS A 154 12.86 -18.70 -4.83
N THR A 155 13.40 -19.90 -4.71
CA THR A 155 13.36 -20.70 -3.48
C THR A 155 14.74 -20.84 -2.88
N ILE A 156 14.79 -21.13 -1.58
CA ILE A 156 16.02 -21.41 -0.83
C ILE A 156 15.81 -22.62 0.08
N SER A 157 16.85 -23.44 0.22
CA SER A 157 16.80 -24.58 1.15
C SER A 157 16.77 -24.08 2.59
N LEU A 158 16.17 -24.83 3.52
CA LEU A 158 16.18 -24.48 4.94
C LEU A 158 17.62 -24.34 5.47
N GLU A 159 18.52 -25.25 5.07
CA GLU A 159 19.93 -25.21 5.47
C GLU A 159 20.64 -23.92 5.01
N ASP A 160 20.38 -23.49 3.77
CA ASP A 160 20.98 -22.26 3.24
C ASP A 160 20.35 -21.02 3.84
N TRP A 161 19.03 -21.04 4.04
CA TRP A 161 18.30 -19.96 4.68
C TRP A 161 18.80 -19.76 6.11
N GLU A 162 18.99 -20.80 6.91
CA GLU A 162 19.48 -20.70 8.29
C GLU A 162 20.85 -20.01 8.43
N LYS A 163 21.64 -19.91 7.35
CA LYS A 163 22.93 -19.20 7.37
C LYS A 163 22.78 -17.69 7.55
N ASN A 164 21.73 -17.07 7.02
CA ASN A 164 21.49 -15.62 7.13
C ASN A 164 20.02 -15.25 7.42
N ALA A 165 19.16 -16.24 7.63
CA ALA A 165 17.72 -16.15 7.85
C ALA A 165 17.04 -15.17 6.87
N ASP A 166 16.29 -14.23 7.40
CA ASP A 166 15.49 -13.22 6.69
C ASP A 166 16.32 -12.28 5.78
N ALA A 167 17.65 -12.33 5.88
CA ALA A 167 18.57 -11.61 5.00
C ALA A 167 19.05 -12.46 3.80
N SER A 168 18.25 -13.44 3.38
CA SER A 168 18.51 -14.36 2.27
C SER A 168 17.43 -14.29 1.18
N VAL A 169 17.82 -14.37 -0.09
CA VAL A 169 16.86 -14.40 -1.19
C VAL A 169 16.05 -15.70 -1.27
N GLY A 170 14.76 -15.54 -1.57
CA GLY A 170 13.83 -16.61 -1.89
C GLY A 170 12.95 -17.10 -0.75
N PHE A 171 11.94 -17.87 -1.13
CA PHE A 171 11.01 -18.53 -0.23
C PHE A 171 11.66 -19.77 0.41
N VAL A 172 11.64 -19.84 1.74
CA VAL A 172 12.12 -21.01 2.49
C VAL A 172 11.01 -22.05 2.76
N GLN A 173 9.75 -21.62 2.69
CA GLN A 173 8.61 -22.50 2.92
C GLN A 173 8.33 -23.47 1.76
N PRO A 174 7.67 -24.61 2.04
CA PRO A 174 7.11 -25.45 0.99
C PRO A 174 6.24 -24.64 0.03
N LEU A 175 6.36 -24.89 -1.27
CA LEU A 175 5.60 -24.17 -2.30
C LEU A 175 4.09 -24.34 -2.12
N GLU A 176 3.64 -25.47 -1.60
CA GLU A 176 2.24 -25.75 -1.27
C GLU A 176 1.72 -24.81 -0.17
N MET A 177 2.56 -24.46 0.81
CA MET A 177 2.20 -23.50 1.84
C MET A 177 2.16 -22.07 1.27
N VAL A 178 3.12 -21.72 0.40
CA VAL A 178 3.12 -20.42 -0.30
C VAL A 178 1.87 -20.27 -1.18
N ASP A 179 1.44 -21.33 -1.86
CA ASP A 179 0.17 -21.32 -2.63
C ASP A 179 -1.03 -21.07 -1.71
N VAL A 180 -1.12 -21.76 -0.57
CA VAL A 180 -2.17 -21.52 0.43
C VAL A 180 -2.18 -20.05 0.87
N VAL A 181 -1.01 -19.45 1.15
CA VAL A 181 -0.88 -18.03 1.52
C VAL A 181 -1.44 -17.10 0.44
N MET A 182 -1.15 -17.38 -0.83
CA MET A 182 -1.66 -16.59 -1.95
C MET A 182 -3.18 -16.77 -2.09
N GLN A 183 -3.68 -17.99 -1.92
CA GLN A 183 -5.12 -18.26 -2.02
C GLN A 183 -5.91 -17.55 -0.91
N THR A 184 -5.49 -17.68 0.35
CA THR A 184 -6.20 -17.11 1.50
C THR A 184 -6.17 -15.58 1.49
N ASN A 185 -5.09 -14.96 1.01
CA ASN A 185 -4.95 -13.52 1.01
C ASN A 185 -5.37 -12.83 -0.28
N CYS A 186 -5.37 -13.49 -1.45
CA CYS A 186 -5.58 -12.80 -2.74
C CYS A 186 -6.74 -13.34 -3.58
N SER A 187 -7.39 -14.45 -3.19
CA SER A 187 -8.43 -15.06 -4.02
C SER A 187 -9.69 -14.21 -4.27
N GLN A 188 -9.89 -13.19 -3.45
CA GLN A 188 -10.98 -12.21 -3.53
C GLN A 188 -10.67 -11.01 -4.44
N LEU A 189 -9.41 -10.89 -4.91
CA LEU A 189 -9.03 -9.84 -5.84
C LEU A 189 -9.60 -10.12 -7.25
N PRO A 190 -9.74 -9.08 -8.10
CA PRO A 190 -9.91 -9.29 -9.53
C PRO A 190 -8.82 -10.20 -10.11
N ASP A 191 -9.12 -10.83 -11.24
CA ASP A 191 -8.15 -11.70 -11.90
C ASP A 191 -6.88 -10.90 -12.24
N PRO A 192 -5.67 -11.47 -12.07
CA PRO A 192 -4.43 -10.75 -12.32
C PRO A 192 -4.33 -10.26 -13.77
N VAL A 193 -3.80 -9.05 -13.96
CA VAL A 193 -3.65 -8.42 -15.29
C VAL A 193 -2.84 -9.29 -16.24
N ASP A 194 -1.79 -9.94 -15.72
CA ASP A 194 -1.11 -11.03 -16.41
C ASP A 194 -0.92 -12.19 -15.41
N PRO A 195 -1.65 -13.30 -15.58
CA PRO A 195 -1.66 -14.41 -14.63
C PRO A 195 -0.47 -15.36 -14.79
N THR A 196 0.51 -15.06 -15.65
CA THR A 196 1.70 -15.89 -15.81
C THR A 196 2.40 -16.04 -14.46
N PRO A 197 2.63 -17.27 -13.95
CA PRO A 197 3.25 -17.46 -12.64
C PRO A 197 4.70 -16.99 -12.64
N MET A 198 5.21 -16.74 -11.44
CA MET A 198 6.63 -16.55 -11.18
C MET A 198 7.41 -17.87 -11.32
N ASP A 199 8.73 -17.83 -11.10
CA ASP A 199 9.54 -19.04 -10.98
C ASP A 199 8.96 -19.96 -9.90
N ASN A 200 9.20 -21.27 -10.04
CA ASN A 200 8.63 -22.31 -9.18
C ASN A 200 7.09 -22.34 -9.14
N SER A 201 6.43 -21.83 -10.19
CA SER A 201 4.97 -21.85 -10.34
C SER A 201 4.20 -21.08 -9.26
N ILE A 202 4.87 -20.15 -8.57
CA ILE A 202 4.22 -19.31 -7.56
C ILE A 202 3.28 -18.33 -8.28
N ALA A 203 2.03 -18.25 -7.82
CA ALA A 203 1.01 -17.39 -8.40
C ALA A 203 1.38 -15.89 -8.29
N VAL A 204 0.77 -15.09 -9.16
CA VAL A 204 0.81 -13.61 -9.10
C VAL A 204 -0.60 -13.08 -8.85
N TYR A 205 -0.72 -11.90 -8.24
CA TYR A 205 -2.03 -11.32 -7.89
C TYR A 205 -2.22 -9.86 -8.35
N TYR A 206 -1.20 -9.22 -8.93
CA TYR A 206 -1.26 -7.80 -9.22
C TYR A 206 -2.36 -7.50 -10.25
N THR A 207 -3.15 -6.47 -9.96
CA THR A 207 -4.36 -6.12 -10.72
C THR A 207 -4.77 -4.69 -10.40
N ASP A 208 -5.77 -4.18 -11.09
CA ASP A 208 -6.53 -3.01 -10.67
C ASP A 208 -7.95 -3.36 -10.18
N LEU A 209 -8.56 -2.42 -9.45
CA LEU A 209 -9.95 -2.44 -9.02
C LEU A 209 -10.52 -1.02 -9.16
N LEU A 210 -11.63 -0.87 -9.89
CA LEU A 210 -12.42 0.36 -9.88
C LEU A 210 -13.58 0.22 -8.88
N TYR A 211 -13.63 1.11 -7.89
CA TYR A 211 -14.71 1.15 -6.90
C TYR A 211 -14.87 2.56 -6.32
N GLY A 212 -16.09 3.09 -6.23
CA GLY A 212 -16.39 4.42 -5.71
C GLY A 212 -15.69 5.56 -6.46
N ASN A 213 -15.61 5.46 -7.79
CA ASN A 213 -14.84 6.36 -8.68
C ASN A 213 -13.32 6.40 -8.40
N VAL A 214 -12.77 5.47 -7.61
CA VAL A 214 -11.33 5.36 -7.38
C VAL A 214 -10.81 4.14 -8.11
N SER A 215 -9.85 4.35 -8.99
CA SER A 215 -9.10 3.26 -9.64
C SER A 215 -7.90 2.91 -8.76
N PHE A 216 -7.96 1.76 -8.10
CA PHE A 216 -6.89 1.22 -7.27
C PHE A 216 -5.96 0.33 -8.13
N ALA A 217 -4.65 0.55 -8.10
CA ALA A 217 -3.67 -0.43 -8.55
C ALA A 217 -3.14 -1.20 -7.35
N ILE A 218 -3.14 -2.53 -7.43
CA ILE A 218 -2.74 -3.44 -6.36
C ILE A 218 -1.49 -4.18 -6.82
N VAL A 219 -0.39 -4.03 -6.10
CA VAL A 219 0.91 -4.60 -6.46
C VAL A 219 1.52 -5.41 -5.31
N GLY A 220 2.54 -6.21 -5.63
CA GLY A 220 3.41 -6.86 -4.65
C GLY A 220 4.83 -6.37 -4.75
N ASP A 221 5.30 -5.63 -3.75
CA ASP A 221 6.61 -5.00 -3.80
C ASP A 221 7.78 -5.92 -3.37
N TRP A 222 7.51 -6.94 -2.57
CA TRP A 222 8.50 -7.92 -2.09
C TRP A 222 8.69 -9.12 -3.02
N VAL A 223 7.63 -9.56 -3.73
CA VAL A 223 7.64 -10.81 -4.56
C VAL A 223 8.67 -10.76 -5.69
N PHE A 224 8.95 -9.57 -6.22
CA PHE A 224 9.95 -9.35 -7.27
C PHE A 224 11.21 -8.64 -6.78
N LYS A 225 11.25 -8.24 -5.50
CA LYS A 225 12.36 -7.49 -4.91
C LYS A 225 13.64 -8.30 -4.97
N SER A 226 14.72 -7.65 -5.39
CA SER A 226 16.04 -8.29 -5.44
C SER A 226 16.59 -8.56 -4.04
N GLY A 227 17.32 -9.66 -3.87
CA GLY A 227 17.96 -9.99 -2.58
C GLY A 227 19.08 -9.04 -2.21
N VAL A 228 19.19 -8.72 -0.92
CA VAL A 228 20.24 -7.84 -0.37
C VAL A 228 21.65 -8.36 -0.63
N GLU A 229 21.82 -9.69 -0.78
CA GLU A 229 23.14 -10.28 -1.06
C GLU A 229 23.78 -9.80 -2.37
N ASN A 230 23.01 -9.20 -3.28
CA ASN A 230 23.56 -8.60 -4.50
C ASN A 230 24.47 -7.40 -4.19
N VAL A 231 24.33 -6.76 -3.03
CA VAL A 231 25.10 -5.57 -2.65
C VAL A 231 25.72 -5.65 -1.26
N SER A 232 25.45 -6.68 -0.46
CA SER A 232 26.05 -6.81 0.87
C SER A 232 27.47 -7.39 0.82
N TRP A 233 28.45 -6.66 1.37
CA TRP A 233 29.84 -7.11 1.56
C TRP A 233 30.30 -7.04 3.02
N TRP A 234 29.36 -6.86 3.95
CA TRP A 234 29.62 -6.71 5.38
C TRP A 234 29.12 -7.92 6.18
N ASP A 235 29.63 -8.05 7.40
CA ASP A 235 29.26 -9.12 8.32
C ASP A 235 27.95 -8.82 9.06
N GLY A 236 27.27 -9.87 9.50
CA GLY A 236 26.01 -9.80 10.23
C GLY A 236 24.78 -9.74 9.32
N ARG A 237 23.70 -9.15 9.85
CA ARG A 237 22.41 -9.05 9.15
C ARG A 237 22.54 -8.12 7.92
N ARG A 238 22.32 -8.67 6.72
CA ARG A 238 22.73 -8.08 5.43
C ARG A 238 21.84 -6.96 4.92
N ASP A 239 20.62 -6.86 5.42
CA ASP A 239 19.64 -5.81 5.14
C ASP A 239 19.79 -4.59 6.08
N HIS A 240 20.49 -4.74 7.21
CA HIS A 240 20.76 -3.67 8.16
C HIS A 240 22.07 -2.94 7.84
N ILE A 241 21.96 -1.68 7.44
CA ILE A 241 23.12 -0.82 7.20
C ILE A 241 23.47 -0.07 8.49
N LYS A 242 24.59 -0.45 9.12
CA LYS A 242 25.06 0.09 10.41
C LYS A 242 26.23 1.06 10.29
N PHE A 243 26.58 1.45 9.07
CA PHE A 243 27.72 2.31 8.77
C PHE A 243 27.37 3.29 7.65
N PRO A 244 28.04 4.45 7.56
CA PRO A 244 27.84 5.36 6.45
C PRO A 244 28.30 4.71 5.14
N VAL A 245 27.45 4.76 4.11
CA VAL A 245 27.70 4.19 2.79
C VAL A 245 27.12 5.10 1.73
N GLU A 246 27.80 5.17 0.59
CA GLU A 246 27.30 5.92 -0.57
C GLU A 246 26.21 5.12 -1.29
N ALA A 247 25.08 5.77 -1.58
CA ALA A 247 23.93 5.20 -2.29
C ALA A 247 24.31 4.39 -3.54
N VAL A 248 25.28 4.87 -4.33
CA VAL A 248 25.73 4.21 -5.57
C VAL A 248 26.26 2.79 -5.35
N LYS A 249 26.75 2.47 -4.15
CA LYS A 249 27.23 1.11 -3.83
C LYS A 249 26.09 0.15 -3.53
N LEU A 250 24.92 0.69 -3.18
CA LEU A 250 23.72 -0.07 -2.84
C LEU A 250 22.79 -0.26 -4.04
N ASP A 251 23.00 0.44 -5.15
CA ASP A 251 22.14 0.37 -6.33
C ASP A 251 22.93 -0.10 -7.57
N LYS A 252 23.00 -1.42 -7.75
CA LYS A 252 23.67 -2.04 -8.90
C LYS A 252 22.71 -2.16 -10.10
N PRO A 253 23.22 -2.14 -11.35
CA PRO A 253 22.40 -2.38 -12.52
C PRO A 253 21.64 -3.71 -12.43
N GLY A 254 20.35 -3.69 -12.78
CA GLY A 254 19.49 -4.88 -12.83
C GLY A 254 18.73 -5.21 -11.55
N LEU A 255 18.93 -4.47 -10.45
CA LEU A 255 18.13 -4.62 -9.24
C LEU A 255 16.67 -4.16 -9.47
N LYS A 256 15.75 -4.86 -8.82
CA LYS A 256 14.29 -4.73 -8.97
C LYS A 256 13.62 -4.49 -7.62
N LEU A 257 12.59 -3.64 -7.63
CA LEU A 257 11.57 -3.52 -6.59
C LEU A 257 10.31 -4.28 -7.05
N LEU A 258 9.46 -3.64 -7.85
CA LEU A 258 8.21 -4.25 -8.36
C LEU A 258 8.41 -5.26 -9.51
N GLY A 259 9.55 -5.25 -10.21
CA GLY A 259 9.75 -6.03 -11.44
C GLY A 259 9.03 -5.45 -12.67
N GLU A 260 9.43 -5.90 -13.86
CA GLU A 260 9.05 -5.25 -15.13
C GLU A 260 7.55 -5.41 -15.47
N ARG A 261 6.97 -6.60 -15.24
CA ARG A 261 5.55 -6.87 -15.55
C ARG A 261 4.58 -5.98 -14.77
N GLN A 262 4.87 -5.72 -13.49
CA GLN A 262 4.07 -4.78 -12.69
C GLN A 262 4.28 -3.33 -13.16
N LEU A 263 5.49 -2.96 -13.58
CA LEU A 263 5.76 -1.62 -14.11
C LEU A 263 5.04 -1.39 -15.45
N GLU A 264 5.01 -2.37 -16.35
CA GLU A 264 4.28 -2.32 -17.63
C GLU A 264 2.76 -2.18 -17.41
N PHE A 265 2.22 -2.94 -16.44
CA PHE A 265 0.84 -2.77 -15.98
C PHE A 265 0.61 -1.34 -15.48
N LEU A 266 1.46 -0.83 -14.58
CA LEU A 266 1.29 0.50 -13.99
C LEU A 266 1.41 1.61 -15.04
N ASP A 267 2.29 1.48 -16.05
CA ASP A 267 2.39 2.44 -17.15
C ASP A 267 1.10 2.50 -17.97
N THR A 268 0.47 1.34 -18.23
CA THR A 268 -0.84 1.27 -18.91
C THR A 268 -1.95 1.86 -18.03
N TRP A 269 -1.98 1.47 -16.76
CA TRP A 269 -2.94 1.94 -15.75
C TRP A 269 -2.87 3.45 -15.51
N ALA A 270 -1.69 4.07 -15.68
CA ALA A 270 -1.52 5.52 -15.55
C ALA A 270 -2.28 6.31 -16.61
N GLU A 271 -2.47 5.75 -17.81
CA GLU A 271 -3.20 6.37 -18.91
C GLU A 271 -4.69 6.06 -18.93
N ASP A 272 -5.09 4.94 -18.33
CA ASP A 272 -6.49 4.54 -18.27
C ASP A 272 -7.22 5.32 -17.17
N TRP A 273 -8.20 6.11 -17.55
CA TRP A 273 -9.03 6.88 -16.60
C TRP A 273 -10.52 6.58 -16.79
N VAL A 274 -10.87 5.51 -17.50
CA VAL A 274 -12.27 5.11 -17.72
C VAL A 274 -12.99 5.00 -16.37
N ASN A 275 -14.04 5.80 -16.18
CA ASN A 275 -14.88 5.84 -14.98
C ASN A 275 -14.14 6.18 -13.65
N ALA A 276 -12.88 6.65 -13.71
CA ALA A 276 -12.09 6.96 -12.52
C ALA A 276 -11.94 8.47 -12.31
N GLU A 277 -12.20 8.95 -11.08
CA GLU A 277 -11.93 10.30 -10.60
C GLU A 277 -10.57 10.42 -9.90
N PHE A 278 -10.11 9.32 -9.31
CA PHE A 278 -8.85 9.22 -8.57
C PHE A 278 -8.06 7.99 -8.97
N LYS A 279 -6.74 8.07 -8.73
CA LYS A 279 -5.79 6.96 -8.81
C LYS A 279 -5.18 6.72 -7.44
N CYS A 280 -5.20 5.47 -6.99
CA CYS A 280 -4.60 5.06 -5.72
C CYS A 280 -3.75 3.82 -5.94
N LEU A 281 -2.48 3.84 -5.55
CA LEU A 281 -1.65 2.65 -5.48
C LEU A 281 -1.81 2.02 -4.10
N LEU A 282 -1.89 0.70 -4.05
CA LEU A 282 -1.90 -0.13 -2.85
C LEU A 282 -0.69 -1.08 -2.91
N SER A 283 0.18 -1.01 -1.91
CA SER A 283 1.31 -1.92 -1.74
C SER A 283 1.58 -2.23 -0.26
N GLN A 284 2.51 -3.15 0.00
CA GLN A 284 2.90 -3.53 1.35
C GLN A 284 3.60 -2.39 2.07
N THR A 285 4.62 -1.80 1.48
CA THR A 285 5.51 -0.85 2.17
C THR A 285 5.61 0.51 1.51
N ILE A 286 6.10 1.48 2.27
CA ILE A 286 6.40 2.83 1.76
C ILE A 286 7.67 2.80 0.89
N PHE A 287 7.62 3.48 -0.27
CA PHE A 287 8.76 3.59 -1.19
C PHE A 287 9.82 4.63 -0.75
N ALA A 288 10.21 4.59 0.52
CA ALA A 288 11.29 5.39 1.14
C ALA A 288 11.77 4.68 2.40
N ASN A 289 12.99 4.95 2.88
CA ASN A 289 13.33 4.60 4.25
C ASN A 289 12.97 5.74 5.21
N ALA A 290 11.79 5.63 5.83
CA ALA A 290 11.25 6.61 6.77
C ALA A 290 11.45 6.20 8.24
N SER A 291 12.50 5.43 8.54
CA SER A 291 12.85 5.04 9.92
C SER A 291 14.36 5.17 10.17
N THR A 292 14.72 5.46 11.43
CA THR A 292 16.12 5.53 11.87
C THR A 292 16.43 4.59 13.03
N HIS A 293 15.44 4.29 13.87
CA HIS A 293 15.59 3.41 15.03
C HIS A 293 14.69 2.19 14.91
N HIS A 294 15.23 1.03 15.25
CA HIS A 294 14.61 -0.27 15.03
C HIS A 294 14.66 -1.13 16.29
N GLY A 295 13.59 -1.90 16.51
CA GLY A 295 13.43 -2.78 17.66
C GLY A 295 13.18 -2.05 18.98
N GLY A 296 12.76 -2.81 20.00
CA GLY A 296 12.42 -2.25 21.32
C GLY A 296 13.60 -1.66 22.11
N ASN A 297 14.83 -1.82 21.63
CA ASN A 297 16.04 -1.20 22.16
C ASN A 297 16.49 0.05 21.39
N LYS A 298 15.71 0.50 20.40
CA LYS A 298 16.01 1.67 19.55
C LYS A 298 17.40 1.57 18.92
N MET A 299 17.70 0.47 18.24
CA MET A 299 18.93 0.33 17.48
C MET A 299 18.93 1.31 16.31
N PHE A 300 19.92 2.21 16.26
CA PHE A 300 20.11 3.09 15.10
C PHE A 300 20.60 2.30 13.88
N LEU A 301 19.95 2.49 12.74
CA LEU A 301 20.41 2.06 11.42
C LEU A 301 20.57 3.28 10.51
N TYR A 302 21.63 3.30 9.70
CA TYR A 302 21.74 4.26 8.61
C TYR A 302 20.72 3.94 7.50
N GLY A 303 20.45 2.65 7.30
CA GLY A 303 19.52 2.16 6.30
C GLY A 303 18.88 0.84 6.66
N ASP A 304 17.59 0.75 6.36
CA ASP A 304 16.84 -0.50 6.32
C ASP A 304 16.56 -0.84 4.86
N MET A 305 17.27 -1.84 4.33
CA MET A 305 17.09 -2.24 2.92
C MET A 305 15.72 -2.87 2.69
N ASP A 306 15.07 -3.34 3.75
CA ASP A 306 13.74 -3.93 3.70
C ASP A 306 12.65 -2.91 3.37
N SER A 307 12.86 -1.65 3.74
CA SER A 307 12.01 -0.56 3.28
C SER A 307 11.92 -0.50 1.75
N GLY A 308 10.83 0.09 1.23
CA GLY A 308 10.67 0.34 -0.20
C GLY A 308 11.59 1.44 -0.75
N GLY A 309 12.48 2.03 0.08
CA GLY A 309 13.52 2.95 -0.38
C GLY A 309 14.63 2.25 -1.20
N TRP A 310 14.77 0.94 -1.07
CA TRP A 310 15.77 0.15 -1.77
C TRP A 310 15.14 -0.95 -2.64
N PRO A 311 15.67 -1.26 -3.84
CA PRO A 311 16.76 -0.56 -4.54
C PRO A 311 16.28 0.76 -5.17
N LYS A 312 17.12 1.81 -5.10
CA LYS A 312 16.77 3.17 -5.56
C LYS A 312 16.28 3.18 -7.01
N SER A 313 17.01 2.55 -7.93
CA SER A 313 16.61 2.53 -9.35
C SER A 313 15.24 1.91 -9.57
N GLY A 314 14.91 0.84 -8.84
CA GLY A 314 13.60 0.19 -8.90
C GLY A 314 12.50 1.06 -8.32
N ARG A 315 12.77 1.64 -7.15
CA ARG A 315 11.90 2.60 -6.46
C ARG A 315 11.57 3.82 -7.34
N ASP A 316 12.59 4.41 -7.97
CA ASP A 316 12.40 5.62 -8.80
C ASP A 316 11.55 5.33 -10.05
N ARG A 317 11.60 4.11 -10.60
CA ARG A 317 10.69 3.70 -11.69
C ARG A 317 9.24 3.69 -11.21
N ALA A 318 8.95 3.04 -10.07
CA ALA A 318 7.60 3.00 -9.50
C ALA A 318 7.06 4.41 -9.22
N VAL A 319 7.84 5.26 -8.52
CA VAL A 319 7.43 6.63 -8.17
C VAL A 319 7.23 7.52 -9.40
N LYS A 320 8.02 7.34 -10.47
CA LYS A 320 7.79 8.04 -11.74
C LYS A 320 6.45 7.69 -12.36
N VAL A 321 6.07 6.41 -12.37
CA VAL A 321 4.79 5.97 -12.93
C VAL A 321 3.62 6.47 -12.08
N MET A 322 3.72 6.40 -10.76
CA MET A 322 2.71 6.98 -9.85
C MET A 322 2.48 8.46 -10.12
N ARG A 323 3.56 9.23 -10.34
CA ARG A 323 3.46 10.65 -10.70
C ARG A 323 2.77 10.85 -12.04
N LYS A 324 3.02 10.02 -13.06
CA LYS A 324 2.31 10.11 -14.34
C LYS A 324 0.79 9.92 -14.15
N ALA A 325 0.39 9.09 -13.20
CA ALA A 325 -1.01 8.82 -12.89
C ALA A 325 -1.63 9.81 -11.87
N SER A 326 -0.86 10.77 -11.33
CA SER A 326 -1.28 11.58 -10.18
C SER A 326 -1.80 10.72 -9.01
N ALA A 327 -1.17 9.54 -8.82
CA ALA A 327 -1.64 8.54 -7.89
C ALA A 327 -1.23 8.85 -6.45
N PHE A 328 -2.20 8.73 -5.55
CA PHE A 328 -1.97 8.65 -4.11
C PHE A 328 -1.52 7.23 -3.72
N HIS A 329 -0.81 7.06 -2.61
CA HIS A 329 -0.31 5.75 -2.16
C HIS A 329 -0.79 5.44 -0.74
N ILE A 330 -1.39 4.27 -0.54
CA ILE A 330 -1.69 3.71 0.79
C ILE A 330 -0.90 2.43 0.97
N CYS A 331 -0.19 2.32 2.10
CA CYS A 331 0.69 1.17 2.42
C CYS A 331 0.81 0.92 3.94
N GLY A 332 1.66 -0.03 4.32
CA GLY A 332 1.90 -0.50 5.68
C GLY A 332 3.36 -0.94 5.96
N ASP A 333 3.55 -2.11 6.57
CA ASP A 333 4.80 -2.77 7.02
C ASP A 333 5.61 -2.00 8.08
N GLN A 334 5.88 -0.71 7.88
CA GLN A 334 6.92 -0.01 8.63
C GLN A 334 6.65 0.18 10.13
N HIS A 335 5.49 -0.21 10.65
CA HIS A 335 5.12 -0.07 12.07
C HIS A 335 5.26 1.36 12.62
N LEU A 336 5.23 2.35 11.71
CA LEU A 336 5.42 3.75 11.99
C LEU A 336 4.47 4.54 11.11
N PRO A 337 3.34 5.04 11.67
CA PRO A 337 2.41 5.88 10.92
C PRO A 337 3.17 7.05 10.29
N SER A 338 3.08 7.19 8.98
CA SER A 338 3.86 8.19 8.23
C SER A 338 3.01 8.80 7.13
N PHE A 339 2.97 10.14 7.06
CA PHE A 339 2.46 10.86 5.90
C PHE A 339 3.62 11.62 5.26
N ALA A 340 3.93 11.30 4.01
CA ALA A 340 5.10 11.84 3.34
C ALA A 340 4.85 12.08 1.85
N GLN A 341 5.69 12.90 1.24
CA GLN A 341 5.70 13.12 -0.21
C GLN A 341 7.01 12.64 -0.82
N TYR A 342 6.91 11.86 -1.89
CA TYR A 342 8.06 11.32 -2.58
C TYR A 342 8.80 12.41 -3.38
N GLY A 343 10.12 12.39 -3.26
CA GLY A 343 11.03 13.03 -4.21
C GLY A 343 11.58 12.05 -5.24
N LEU A 344 12.30 12.58 -6.23
CA LEU A 344 13.06 11.79 -7.22
C LEU A 344 14.52 12.28 -7.23
N ASP A 345 14.82 13.29 -8.06
CA ASP A 345 16.13 13.95 -8.07
C ASP A 345 16.20 15.04 -6.98
N ASN A 346 15.04 15.54 -6.55
CA ASN A 346 14.84 16.52 -5.49
C ASN A 346 13.56 16.19 -4.70
N TYR A 347 13.30 16.93 -3.61
CA TYR A 347 12.13 16.78 -2.76
C TYR A 347 10.83 17.16 -3.47
N ARG A 348 9.71 16.55 -3.02
CA ARG A 348 8.33 16.94 -3.41
C ARG A 348 8.05 16.90 -4.92
N GLN A 349 8.68 15.97 -5.62
CA GLN A 349 8.58 15.87 -7.08
C GLN A 349 7.54 14.87 -7.56
N ALA A 350 6.89 14.12 -6.66
CA ALA A 350 5.97 13.05 -6.98
C ALA A 350 4.87 12.89 -5.91
N GLY A 351 4.16 11.75 -5.96
CA GLY A 351 2.99 11.44 -5.16
C GLY A 351 3.17 11.49 -3.65
N TRP A 352 2.06 11.70 -2.95
CA TRP A 352 1.94 11.54 -1.51
C TRP A 352 1.67 10.09 -1.13
N VAL A 353 2.13 9.71 0.05
CA VAL A 353 1.93 8.39 0.64
C VAL A 353 1.43 8.49 2.08
N PHE A 354 0.49 7.62 2.41
CA PHE A 354 0.07 7.33 3.76
C PHE A 354 0.44 5.89 4.13
N CYS A 355 1.53 5.75 4.89
CA CYS A 355 1.84 4.52 5.61
C CYS A 355 0.95 4.47 6.84
N THR A 356 -0.06 3.62 6.79
CA THR A 356 -1.10 3.53 7.82
C THR A 356 -0.53 3.02 9.14
N PRO A 357 -1.12 3.38 10.29
CA PRO A 357 -0.75 2.76 11.55
C PRO A 357 -0.93 1.25 11.52
N ALA A 358 0.04 0.52 12.09
CA ALA A 358 -0.08 -0.90 12.34
C ALA A 358 -1.15 -1.18 13.41
N ILE A 359 -2.01 -2.19 13.19
CA ILE A 359 -3.07 -2.60 14.12
C ILE A 359 -2.49 -2.90 15.49
N ALA A 360 -1.38 -3.63 15.55
CA ALA A 360 -0.65 -3.90 16.78
C ALA A 360 0.84 -4.09 16.48
N VAL A 361 1.67 -3.16 16.96
CA VAL A 361 3.10 -3.12 16.63
C VAL A 361 3.89 -4.19 17.39
N GLY A 362 4.32 -5.22 16.66
CA GLY A 362 5.27 -6.23 17.14
C GLY A 362 6.70 -5.71 17.20
N TYR A 363 7.20 -5.22 16.06
CA TYR A 363 8.56 -4.70 15.88
C TYR A 363 8.57 -3.17 15.82
N GLN A 364 9.05 -2.51 16.87
CA GLN A 364 8.98 -1.04 16.95
C GLN A 364 9.96 -0.39 15.98
N ARG A 365 9.50 0.60 15.20
CA ARG A 365 10.34 1.54 14.46
C ARG A 365 10.11 2.97 14.96
N SER A 366 11.08 3.86 14.76
CA SER A 366 10.95 5.29 15.06
C SER A 366 11.80 6.10 14.08
N PHE A 367 11.39 7.34 13.82
CA PHE A 367 12.12 8.29 12.99
C PHE A 367 12.52 9.50 13.85
N LEU A 368 13.79 9.51 14.23
CA LEU A 368 14.39 10.48 15.14
C LEU A 368 15.71 11.07 14.57
N PRO A 369 15.74 11.59 13.33
CA PRO A 369 16.95 12.19 12.76
C PRO A 369 17.48 13.41 13.54
N GLU A 370 16.61 14.18 14.20
CA GLU A 370 17.06 15.37 14.97
C GLU A 370 17.90 14.97 16.19
N GLU A 371 17.55 13.88 16.88
CA GLU A 371 18.35 13.32 17.98
C GLU A 371 19.73 12.85 17.50
N LEU A 372 19.82 12.44 16.24
CA LEU A 372 21.05 11.98 15.59
C LEU A 372 21.86 13.13 14.98
N ASN A 373 21.40 14.39 15.10
CA ASN A 373 21.95 15.55 14.42
C ASN A 373 22.01 15.38 12.89
N ILE A 374 21.11 14.58 12.31
CA ILE A 374 20.95 14.47 10.86
C ILE A 374 20.08 15.65 10.42
N PRO A 375 20.56 16.51 9.49
CA PRO A 375 19.82 17.70 9.10
C PRO A 375 18.46 17.37 8.49
N ILE A 376 17.41 18.02 8.98
CA ILE A 376 16.12 18.15 8.29
C ILE A 376 15.96 19.59 7.82
N GLN A 377 15.41 19.76 6.62
CA GLN A 377 15.16 21.08 6.03
C GLN A 377 13.66 21.31 5.83
N ASN A 378 13.25 22.57 5.65
CA ASN A 378 11.91 22.92 5.19
C ASN A 378 10.78 22.22 5.97
N LYS A 379 10.79 22.37 7.31
CA LYS A 379 9.75 21.83 8.20
C LYS A 379 8.35 22.27 7.74
N PRO A 380 7.32 21.41 7.89
CA PRO A 380 5.92 21.81 7.72
C PRO A 380 5.51 22.95 8.67
N ASP A 381 4.44 23.65 8.32
CA ASP A 381 3.93 24.80 9.09
C ASP A 381 3.58 24.48 10.55
N HIS A 382 3.19 23.23 10.85
CA HIS A 382 2.88 22.80 12.22
C HIS A 382 4.13 22.59 13.09
N GLN A 383 5.34 22.63 12.52
CA GLN A 383 6.62 22.58 13.23
C GLN A 383 6.80 21.39 14.18
N LEU A 384 6.24 20.23 13.83
CA LEU A 384 6.40 19.04 14.66
C LEU A 384 7.84 18.53 14.57
N ASP A 385 8.32 17.89 15.64
CA ASP A 385 9.66 17.30 15.67
C ASP A 385 9.79 16.20 14.62
N ASN A 386 11.01 16.04 14.09
CA ASN A 386 11.36 15.02 13.10
C ASN A 386 10.53 15.08 11.79
N THR A 387 10.00 16.26 11.44
CA THR A 387 9.27 16.49 10.18
C THR A 387 10.03 17.47 9.28
N GLY A 388 9.89 17.31 7.96
CA GLY A 388 10.60 18.09 6.95
C GLY A 388 11.24 17.24 5.85
N GLU A 389 12.07 17.87 5.04
CA GLU A 389 12.82 17.25 3.95
C GLU A 389 14.02 16.48 4.49
N PHE A 390 14.08 15.19 4.14
CA PHE A 390 15.10 14.23 4.55
C PHE A 390 15.52 13.33 3.38
N THR A 391 16.81 13.09 3.24
CA THR A 391 17.35 12.14 2.25
C THR A 391 17.82 10.89 2.97
N ASP A 392 17.25 9.75 2.61
CA ASP A 392 17.68 8.46 3.16
C ASP A 392 19.06 8.01 2.65
N VAL A 393 19.61 6.95 3.25
CA VAL A 393 20.94 6.42 2.86
C VAL A 393 20.99 5.90 1.41
N PHE A 394 19.84 5.58 0.82
CA PHE A 394 19.73 5.15 -0.57
C PHE A 394 19.77 6.34 -1.53
N GLY A 395 19.77 7.58 -1.02
CA GLY A 395 19.78 8.80 -1.81
C GLY A 395 18.39 9.19 -2.30
N ASN A 396 17.32 8.78 -1.60
CA ASN A 396 15.96 9.19 -1.93
C ASN A 396 15.56 10.43 -1.13
N PRO A 397 15.34 11.58 -1.79
CA PRO A 397 14.72 12.72 -1.13
C PRO A 397 13.25 12.41 -0.86
N HIS A 398 12.79 12.68 0.35
CA HIS A 398 11.37 12.67 0.69
C HIS A 398 11.05 13.74 1.73
N TYR A 399 9.80 14.18 1.73
CA TYR A 399 9.30 15.18 2.66
C TYR A 399 8.37 14.50 3.65
N VAL A 400 8.81 14.38 4.90
CA VAL A 400 8.03 13.83 6.00
C VAL A 400 7.14 14.93 6.55
N TYR A 401 5.82 14.81 6.37
CA TYR A 401 4.86 15.78 6.87
C TYR A 401 4.43 15.45 8.30
N ALA A 402 3.99 14.21 8.56
CA ALA A 402 3.54 13.77 9.88
C ALA A 402 4.04 12.36 10.21
N LEU A 403 4.26 12.10 11.50
CA LEU A 403 4.77 10.83 12.04
C LEU A 403 4.11 10.48 13.38
N GLY A 404 3.82 9.20 13.56
CA GLY A 404 3.42 8.63 14.85
C GLY A 404 4.58 7.93 15.56
N ASN A 405 5.56 8.65 16.12
CA ASN A 405 6.62 8.00 16.89
C ASN A 405 6.06 7.35 18.19
N PRO A 406 6.55 6.16 18.60
CA PRO A 406 6.12 5.52 19.84
C PRO A 406 6.61 6.30 21.08
N GLU A 407 5.97 6.04 22.22
CA GLU A 407 6.41 6.57 23.51
C GLU A 407 7.79 6.02 23.90
N GLU A 408 8.51 6.73 24.78
CA GLU A 408 9.80 6.24 25.32
C GLU A 408 9.64 4.88 26.02
N LYS A 409 8.62 4.77 26.88
CA LYS A 409 8.26 3.53 27.54
C LYS A 409 7.15 2.87 26.76
N THR A 410 7.40 1.65 26.29
CA THR A 410 6.46 0.91 25.42
C THR A 410 6.04 -0.46 25.97
N LYS A 411 6.48 -0.81 27.17
CA LYS A 411 6.15 -2.07 27.84
C LYS A 411 5.19 -1.81 28.99
N TYR A 412 4.00 -2.38 28.90
CA TYR A 412 2.93 -2.28 29.89
C TYR A 412 2.27 -3.64 30.07
N ALA A 413 1.75 -3.92 31.27
CA ALA A 413 1.00 -5.15 31.53
C ALA A 413 -0.36 -5.17 30.81
N ASN A 414 -0.99 -3.99 30.64
CA ASN A 414 -2.21 -3.87 29.87
C ASN A 414 -1.88 -3.82 28.37
N ARG A 415 -2.35 -4.81 27.62
CA ARG A 415 -2.10 -4.97 26.18
C ARG A 415 -2.55 -3.79 25.31
N TYR A 416 -3.67 -3.13 25.65
CA TYR A 416 -4.18 -2.00 24.88
C TYR A 416 -3.36 -0.74 25.19
N ARG A 417 -3.00 -0.51 26.45
CA ARG A 417 -2.05 0.56 26.79
C ARG A 417 -0.70 0.34 26.10
N GLN A 418 -0.24 -0.91 26.03
CA GLN A 418 0.96 -1.28 25.29
C GLN A 418 0.82 -0.93 23.80
N ALA A 419 -0.29 -1.30 23.14
CA ALA A 419 -0.56 -0.93 21.75
C ALA A 419 -0.46 0.60 21.52
N VAL A 420 -1.12 1.38 22.36
CA VAL A 420 -1.07 2.86 22.29
C VAL A 420 0.37 3.36 22.42
N SER A 421 1.11 2.88 23.43
CA SER A 421 2.49 3.31 23.65
C SER A 421 3.44 2.93 22.51
N ARG A 422 3.10 1.89 21.74
CA ARG A 422 3.87 1.40 20.60
C ARG A 422 3.46 2.02 19.27
N SER A 423 2.60 3.03 19.29
CA SER A 423 2.08 3.68 18.08
C SER A 423 1.20 2.78 17.21
N SER A 424 0.44 1.89 17.84
CA SER A 424 -0.56 1.08 17.13
C SER A 424 -1.85 1.86 16.86
N GLY A 425 -2.60 1.49 15.83
CA GLY A 425 -3.78 2.22 15.38
C GLY A 425 -4.36 1.71 14.06
N PHE A 426 -5.03 2.59 13.33
CA PHE A 426 -5.54 2.32 11.97
C PHE A 426 -5.64 3.62 11.15
N GLY A 427 -5.71 3.49 9.82
CA GLY A 427 -5.84 4.63 8.90
C GLY A 427 -7.24 4.73 8.29
N ILE A 428 -7.71 5.95 8.05
CA ILE A 428 -8.86 6.24 7.19
C ILE A 428 -8.44 7.21 6.09
N SER A 429 -8.79 6.89 4.84
CA SER A 429 -8.61 7.77 3.68
C SER A 429 -9.97 8.02 3.01
N THR A 430 -10.30 9.29 2.82
CA THR A 430 -11.59 9.75 2.30
C THR A 430 -11.38 10.50 0.99
N PHE A 431 -11.99 10.03 -0.09
CA PHE A 431 -11.85 10.55 -1.45
C PHE A 431 -13.13 11.30 -1.86
N ASP A 432 -13.03 12.63 -2.02
CA ASP A 432 -14.16 13.49 -2.39
C ASP A 432 -14.14 13.82 -3.90
N PRO A 433 -14.97 13.16 -4.73
CA PRO A 433 -14.96 13.38 -6.18
C PRO A 433 -15.41 14.79 -6.59
N VAL A 434 -16.08 15.54 -5.70
CA VAL A 434 -16.55 16.90 -6.00
C VAL A 434 -15.40 17.90 -5.89
N THR A 435 -14.60 17.83 -4.82
CA THR A 435 -13.47 18.75 -4.62
C THR A 435 -12.15 18.22 -5.19
N GLY A 436 -12.06 16.90 -5.39
CA GLY A 436 -10.84 16.16 -5.70
C GLY A 436 -9.90 16.03 -4.50
N ASP A 437 -10.39 16.25 -3.29
CA ASP A 437 -9.59 16.14 -2.07
C ASP A 437 -9.49 14.70 -1.57
N ILE A 438 -8.36 14.40 -0.95
CA ILE A 438 -8.06 13.15 -0.27
C ILE A 438 -7.71 13.50 1.17
N ARG A 439 -8.62 13.22 2.10
CA ARG A 439 -8.43 13.43 3.53
C ARG A 439 -7.95 12.15 4.19
N ASN A 440 -6.89 12.24 4.97
CA ASN A 440 -6.22 11.13 5.62
C ASN A 440 -6.20 11.32 7.13
N GLU A 441 -6.49 10.25 7.86
CA GLU A 441 -6.68 10.25 9.31
C GLU A 441 -5.97 9.03 9.91
N ALA A 442 -5.01 9.27 10.80
CA ALA A 442 -4.27 8.22 11.50
C ALA A 442 -4.77 8.13 12.94
N TYR A 443 -5.67 7.19 13.21
CA TYR A 443 -6.26 6.97 14.53
C TYR A 443 -5.36 6.12 15.42
N ARG A 444 -5.33 6.44 16.71
CA ARG A 444 -4.69 5.62 17.75
C ARG A 444 -5.52 4.38 18.06
N PHE A 445 -4.87 3.35 18.58
CA PHE A 445 -5.50 2.06 18.90
C PHE A 445 -6.75 2.16 19.80
N ASP A 446 -6.74 3.07 20.77
CA ASP A 446 -7.79 3.26 21.77
C ASP A 446 -8.63 4.53 21.55
N ALA A 447 -8.66 5.04 20.32
CA ALA A 447 -9.46 6.21 19.97
C ALA A 447 -10.90 6.09 20.51
N ASP A 448 -11.43 7.19 21.07
CA ASP A 448 -12.80 7.33 21.51
C ASP A 448 -13.51 8.31 20.59
N LEU A 449 -14.29 7.81 19.64
CA LEU A 449 -14.94 8.62 18.60
C LEU A 449 -16.00 9.59 19.17
N SER A 450 -16.34 9.49 20.46
CA SER A 450 -17.17 10.49 21.15
C SER A 450 -16.39 11.75 21.58
N GLN A 451 -15.06 11.70 21.57
CA GLN A 451 -14.17 12.81 21.90
C GLN A 451 -13.75 13.59 20.65
N PRO A 452 -13.24 14.83 20.80
CA PRO A 452 -12.69 15.59 19.68
C PRO A 452 -11.61 14.83 18.90
N LEU A 453 -11.63 14.97 17.57
CA LEU A 453 -10.76 14.22 16.64
C LEU A 453 -9.26 14.37 16.98
N GLU A 454 -8.83 15.54 17.44
CA GLU A 454 -7.43 15.83 17.76
C GLU A 454 -6.88 14.98 18.91
N GLN A 455 -7.75 14.46 19.77
CA GLN A 455 -7.36 13.57 20.89
C GLN A 455 -7.20 12.11 20.45
N ASN A 456 -7.81 11.76 19.32
CA ASN A 456 -7.92 10.40 18.83
C ASN A 456 -6.87 10.04 17.78
N MET A 457 -6.21 11.04 17.21
CA MET A 457 -5.24 10.85 16.13
C MET A 457 -3.79 11.01 16.60
N PHE A 458 -2.87 10.52 15.77
CA PHE A 458 -1.45 10.86 15.90
C PHE A 458 -1.22 12.35 15.57
N PRO A 459 -0.19 13.00 16.14
CA PRO A 459 0.12 14.39 15.84
C PRO A 459 0.35 14.63 14.34
N GLY A 460 -0.20 15.73 13.82
CA GLY A 460 -0.08 16.11 12.40
C GLY A 460 -1.24 15.65 11.52
N TRP A 461 -2.13 14.79 12.02
CA TRP A 461 -3.40 14.44 11.36
C TRP A 461 -4.59 15.20 12.00
N PRO A 462 -5.71 15.39 11.26
CA PRO A 462 -5.96 14.96 9.87
C PRO A 462 -5.17 15.77 8.83
N VAL A 463 -4.86 15.15 7.68
CA VAL A 463 -4.18 15.80 6.55
C VAL A 463 -5.04 15.72 5.29
N THR A 464 -5.21 16.83 4.58
CA THR A 464 -5.94 16.86 3.30
C THR A 464 -5.00 17.32 2.20
N ILE A 465 -4.96 16.57 1.11
CA ILE A 465 -4.29 16.94 -0.14
C ILE A 465 -5.31 16.96 -1.27
N ASN A 466 -5.04 17.68 -2.35
CA ASN A 466 -5.80 17.53 -3.59
C ASN A 466 -5.16 16.44 -4.46
N LYS A 467 -5.96 15.73 -5.26
CA LYS A 467 -5.47 14.66 -6.14
C LYS A 467 -4.34 15.13 -7.06
N LEU A 468 -4.35 16.39 -7.48
CA LEU A 468 -3.33 17.00 -8.34
C LEU A 468 -2.00 17.28 -7.61
N ASP A 469 -1.98 17.32 -6.27
CA ASP A 469 -0.75 17.47 -5.48
C ASP A 469 0.18 16.26 -5.67
N ASN A 470 -0.37 15.12 -6.10
CA ASN A 470 0.41 13.93 -6.44
C ASN A 470 1.26 14.08 -7.72
N LEU A 471 1.05 15.14 -8.51
CA LEU A 471 1.94 15.49 -9.62
C LEU A 471 3.27 16.09 -9.15
N GLY A 472 3.38 16.47 -7.87
CA GLY A 472 4.55 17.14 -7.29
C GLY A 472 4.53 18.67 -7.47
N GLU A 473 5.32 19.37 -6.66
CA GLU A 473 5.31 20.83 -6.59
C GLU A 473 6.29 21.50 -7.56
N ASP A 474 7.21 20.75 -8.18
CA ASP A 474 8.30 21.29 -9.01
C ASP A 474 7.91 21.60 -10.46
N ALA A 475 6.70 21.24 -10.89
CA ALA A 475 6.16 21.67 -12.17
C ALA A 475 5.72 23.14 -12.13
N LYS A 476 6.55 24.06 -12.64
CA LYS A 476 6.34 25.51 -12.55
C LYS A 476 5.97 26.19 -13.89
N ILE A 477 6.16 25.52 -15.02
CA ILE A 477 5.87 26.10 -16.34
C ILE A 477 4.43 25.77 -16.69
N GLN A 478 3.59 26.79 -16.81
CA GLN A 478 2.19 26.63 -17.15
C GLN A 478 2.03 26.55 -18.68
N LEU A 479 1.28 25.54 -19.15
CA LEU A 479 0.81 25.43 -20.53
C LEU A 479 -0.53 26.16 -20.70
N PRO A 480 -1.00 26.38 -21.96
CA PRO A 480 -2.28 27.02 -22.21
C PRO A 480 -3.43 26.43 -21.39
N THR A 481 -4.31 27.30 -20.90
CA THR A 481 -5.53 26.86 -20.23
C THR A 481 -6.43 26.14 -21.23
N ILE A 482 -6.82 24.93 -20.88
CA ILE A 482 -7.87 24.15 -21.54
C ILE A 482 -9.19 24.56 -20.90
N ARG A 483 -10.19 24.87 -21.73
CA ARG A 483 -11.55 25.21 -21.32
C ARG A 483 -12.55 24.33 -22.06
N VAL A 484 -13.16 23.40 -21.35
CA VAL A 484 -14.20 22.51 -21.88
C VAL A 484 -15.59 23.06 -21.55
N LYS A 485 -16.39 23.34 -22.58
CA LYS A 485 -17.77 23.82 -22.41
C LYS A 485 -18.72 22.62 -22.35
N GLY A 486 -19.13 22.22 -21.15
CA GLY A 486 -20.08 21.12 -20.98
C GLY A 486 -19.87 20.33 -19.69
N ASP A 487 -19.80 19.01 -19.82
CA ASP A 487 -19.42 18.10 -18.73
C ASP A 487 -18.06 18.51 -18.15
N LYS A 488 -17.98 18.65 -16.83
CA LYS A 488 -16.91 19.39 -16.17
C LYS A 488 -15.73 18.53 -15.73
N HIS A 489 -15.70 17.23 -16.07
CA HIS A 489 -14.64 16.32 -15.62
C HIS A 489 -13.92 15.60 -16.78
N PRO A 490 -13.40 16.32 -17.79
CA PRO A 490 -12.60 15.69 -18.84
C PRO A 490 -11.30 15.09 -18.30
N VAL A 491 -10.80 14.08 -19.01
CA VAL A 491 -9.45 13.57 -18.84
C VAL A 491 -8.50 14.35 -19.73
N VAL A 492 -7.39 14.80 -19.16
CA VAL A 492 -6.30 15.48 -19.85
C VAL A 492 -5.07 14.57 -19.79
N LYS A 493 -4.59 14.15 -20.96
CA LYS A 493 -3.32 13.44 -21.14
C LYS A 493 -2.31 14.39 -21.77
N LEU A 494 -1.10 14.41 -21.21
CA LEU A 494 -0.01 15.26 -21.67
C LEU A 494 1.16 14.39 -22.11
N TYR A 495 1.60 14.57 -23.36
CA TYR A 495 2.76 13.90 -23.93
C TYR A 495 3.84 14.90 -24.32
N ASP A 496 5.10 14.51 -24.21
CA ASP A 496 6.23 15.32 -24.63
C ASP A 496 6.50 15.22 -26.15
N ASP A 497 7.59 15.83 -26.61
CA ASP A 497 8.00 15.84 -28.02
C ASP A 497 8.47 14.48 -28.55
N LYS A 498 8.68 13.50 -27.67
CA LYS A 498 8.97 12.09 -28.00
C LYS A 498 7.74 11.21 -27.93
N ASN A 499 6.57 11.79 -27.69
CA ASN A 499 5.31 11.08 -27.50
C ASN A 499 5.33 10.16 -26.26
N GLU A 500 6.15 10.49 -25.25
CA GLU A 500 6.14 9.84 -23.94
C GLU A 500 5.12 10.54 -23.03
N LEU A 501 4.34 9.77 -22.27
CA LEU A 501 3.39 10.32 -21.32
C LEU A 501 4.12 11.07 -20.20
N VAL A 502 3.82 12.36 -20.07
CA VAL A 502 4.25 13.20 -18.96
C VAL A 502 3.36 12.94 -17.75
N TYR A 503 2.05 13.03 -17.93
CA TYR A 503 1.02 12.58 -16.98
C TYR A 503 -0.38 12.55 -17.63
N ALA A 504 -1.32 11.86 -16.98
CA ALA A 504 -2.75 11.92 -17.26
C ALA A 504 -3.53 12.20 -15.97
N VAL A 505 -4.58 13.02 -16.05
CA VAL A 505 -5.45 13.37 -14.92
C VAL A 505 -6.89 13.58 -15.35
N ARG A 506 -7.86 13.23 -14.51
CA ARG A 506 -9.23 13.75 -14.61
C ARG A 506 -9.34 15.08 -13.88
N THR A 507 -9.87 16.10 -14.54
CA THR A 507 -10.02 17.44 -13.93
C THR A 507 -11.30 17.49 -13.07
N ASN A 508 -11.35 18.42 -12.10
CA ASN A 508 -12.56 18.67 -11.28
C ASN A 508 -13.49 19.71 -11.92
N GLY A 509 -13.10 20.26 -13.06
CA GLY A 509 -13.74 21.40 -13.71
C GLY A 509 -13.36 21.50 -15.18
N GLY A 510 -14.15 22.27 -15.94
CA GLY A 510 -13.90 22.49 -17.36
C GLY A 510 -12.65 23.33 -17.65
N ASP A 511 -12.15 24.09 -16.67
CA ASP A 511 -10.93 24.90 -16.81
C ASP A 511 -9.76 24.19 -16.12
N TYR A 512 -8.71 23.88 -16.88
CA TYR A 512 -7.49 23.28 -16.36
C TYR A 512 -6.25 23.84 -17.06
N SER A 513 -5.22 24.17 -16.30
CA SER A 513 -3.94 24.66 -16.84
C SER A 513 -2.84 23.66 -16.51
N PRO A 514 -2.46 22.79 -17.47
CA PRO A 514 -1.40 21.82 -17.27
C PRO A 514 -0.09 22.49 -16.87
N LYS A 515 0.71 21.83 -16.03
CA LYS A 515 2.03 22.33 -15.61
C LYS A 515 3.12 21.33 -15.95
N VAL A 516 4.23 21.84 -16.47
CA VAL A 516 5.39 21.06 -16.88
C VAL A 516 6.67 21.55 -16.21
N ARG A 517 7.69 20.70 -16.25
CA ARG A 517 9.01 20.95 -15.63
C ARG A 517 10.03 21.52 -16.60
N LYS A 518 9.84 21.32 -17.90
CA LYS A 518 10.79 21.74 -18.94
C LYS A 518 10.07 22.55 -20.02
N PRO A 519 10.69 23.58 -20.61
CA PRO A 519 10.17 24.19 -21.81
C PRO A 519 10.24 23.17 -22.96
N GLY A 520 9.34 23.27 -23.93
CA GLY A 520 9.28 22.34 -25.05
C GLY A 520 7.95 22.36 -25.76
N LYS A 521 7.84 21.52 -26.78
CA LYS A 521 6.57 21.19 -27.43
C LYS A 521 5.91 20.06 -26.67
N TYR A 522 4.59 20.16 -26.51
CA TYR A 522 3.78 19.14 -25.87
C TYR A 522 2.54 18.85 -26.70
N LYS A 523 2.09 17.61 -26.64
CA LYS A 523 0.79 17.19 -27.17
C LYS A 523 -0.18 17.02 -26.00
N ILE A 524 -1.27 17.76 -26.03
CA ILE A 524 -2.38 17.64 -25.09
C ILE A 524 -3.50 16.85 -25.78
N VAL A 525 -3.97 15.79 -25.13
CA VAL A 525 -5.17 15.04 -25.52
C VAL A 525 -6.22 15.26 -24.43
N VAL A 526 -7.39 15.80 -24.80
CA VAL A 526 -8.48 16.11 -23.86
C VAL A 526 -9.74 15.38 -24.30
N GLY A 527 -10.43 14.73 -23.37
CA GLY A 527 -11.58 13.92 -23.74
C GLY A 527 -12.32 13.23 -22.61
N TYR A 528 -13.24 12.36 -22.99
CA TYR A 528 -14.03 11.50 -22.10
C TYR A 528 -13.79 10.05 -22.51
N PRO A 529 -12.96 9.29 -21.79
CA PRO A 529 -12.58 7.94 -22.17
C PRO A 529 -13.79 7.00 -22.24
N GLU A 530 -14.85 7.23 -21.46
CA GLU A 530 -16.07 6.42 -21.41
C GLU A 530 -16.79 6.34 -22.76
N ASN A 531 -16.66 7.39 -23.57
CA ASN A 531 -17.34 7.51 -24.86
C ASN A 531 -16.34 7.56 -26.04
N GLU A 532 -15.04 7.34 -25.77
CA GLU A 532 -13.94 7.44 -26.74
C GLU A 532 -13.86 8.79 -27.47
N ILE A 533 -14.28 9.88 -26.80
CA ILE A 533 -14.27 11.23 -27.39
C ILE A 533 -12.96 11.91 -27.02
N TRP A 534 -12.13 12.23 -28.01
CA TRP A 534 -10.83 12.90 -27.81
C TRP A 534 -10.61 14.06 -28.78
N LYS A 535 -9.93 15.09 -28.30
CA LYS A 535 -9.39 16.19 -29.11
C LYS A 535 -7.91 16.36 -28.78
N GLU A 536 -7.11 16.61 -29.80
CA GLU A 536 -5.64 16.71 -29.69
C GLU A 536 -5.13 18.09 -30.10
N PHE A 537 -4.13 18.59 -29.38
CA PHE A 537 -3.51 19.89 -29.60
C PHE A 537 -2.01 19.82 -29.40
N GLU A 538 -1.26 20.46 -30.29
CA GLU A 538 0.14 20.78 -30.02
C GLU A 538 0.23 22.16 -29.36
N VAL A 539 0.99 22.25 -28.27
CA VAL A 539 1.19 23.50 -27.53
C VAL A 539 2.64 23.70 -27.16
N THR A 540 3.00 24.97 -26.94
CA THR A 540 4.23 25.35 -26.24
C THR A 540 3.88 26.27 -25.07
N PRO A 541 4.79 26.49 -24.10
CA PRO A 541 4.58 27.46 -23.03
C PRO A 541 4.30 28.89 -23.53
N GLU A 542 4.72 29.23 -24.75
CA GLU A 542 4.48 30.55 -25.37
C GLU A 542 3.10 30.67 -26.03
N SER A 543 2.38 29.56 -26.23
CA SER A 543 1.00 29.57 -26.71
C SER A 543 0.14 30.34 -25.70
N LYS A 544 -0.46 31.47 -26.11
CA LYS A 544 -1.28 32.32 -25.23
C LYS A 544 -2.79 32.09 -25.38
N GLU A 545 -3.19 31.26 -26.33
CA GLU A 545 -4.59 31.03 -26.66
C GLU A 545 -5.20 30.01 -25.70
N ILE A 546 -6.38 30.31 -25.17
CA ILE A 546 -7.19 29.34 -24.43
C ILE A 546 -7.69 28.30 -25.43
N ILE A 547 -7.49 27.02 -25.13
CA ILE A 547 -8.03 25.93 -25.95
C ILE A 547 -9.48 25.72 -25.53
N GLU A 548 -10.43 26.21 -26.34
CA GLU A 548 -11.86 26.02 -26.09
C GLU A 548 -12.38 24.74 -26.78
N LEU A 549 -13.07 23.88 -26.02
CA LEU A 549 -13.56 22.57 -26.47
C LEU A 549 -15.06 22.39 -26.35
#